data_AF-A0A1M6BY63-F1
#
_entry.id   AF-A0A1M6BY63-F1
#
_cell.length_a   1.000
_cell.length_b   1.000
_cell.length_c   1.000
_cell.angle_alpha   90.00
_cell.angle_beta   90.00
_cell.angle_gamma   90.00
#
_symmetry.space_group_name_H-M   'P 1'
#
loop_
_entity.id
_entity.type
_entity.pdbx_description
1 polymer ?
#
loop_
_entity_poly.entity_id
_entity_poly.type
_entity_poly.pdbx_seq_one_letter_code
_entity_poly.pdbx_strand_id
1 'polypeptide(L)'
;MNPKQRRYLTIILIANLCLITWLVIRQMNRPTLNDLIADWEDTHYISNDSIRQRINSAPVIILTRNEIHGNKVTGTITEILKHDESVLLNIKVGDDFKHITKEVRPNHSVPDGSIAFYTGSPASFEQSWAFYDERLPIGKNLTLDRIRKLIQDENR
;
A
#
# COMPACT_ATOMS: atom_id res chain seq x y z
N MET A 1 53.59 15.83 -39.70
CA MET A 1 52.14 15.60 -39.58
C MET A 1 51.39 16.72 -40.28
N ASN A 2 50.54 16.39 -41.26
CA ASN A 2 49.84 17.38 -42.08
C ASN A 2 48.83 18.18 -41.23
N PRO A 3 48.65 19.51 -41.45
CA PRO A 3 47.65 20.30 -40.73
C PRO A 3 46.22 19.71 -40.77
N LYS A 4 45.85 19.01 -41.85
CA LYS A 4 44.58 18.27 -41.90
C LYS A 4 44.53 17.12 -40.89
N GLN A 5 45.61 16.34 -40.76
CA GLN A 5 45.71 15.24 -39.80
C GLN A 5 45.68 15.75 -38.34
N ARG A 6 46.27 16.92 -38.06
CA ARG A 6 46.19 17.57 -36.74
C ARG A 6 44.74 17.90 -36.36
N ARG A 7 43.97 18.49 -37.29
CA ARG A 7 42.56 18.83 -37.06
C ARG A 7 41.68 17.61 -36.80
N TYR A 8 41.89 16.51 -37.54
CA TYR A 8 41.18 15.26 -37.29
C TYR A 8 41.46 14.69 -35.89
N LEU A 9 42.72 14.71 -35.47
CA LEU A 9 43.12 14.22 -34.16
C LEU A 9 42.49 15.04 -33.02
N THR A 10 42.43 16.36 -33.18
CA THR A 10 41.78 17.27 -32.21
C THR A 10 40.28 16.99 -32.10
N ILE A 11 39.59 16.78 -33.23
CA ILE A 11 38.14 16.48 -33.23
C ILE A 11 37.85 15.15 -32.53
N ILE A 12 38.64 14.11 -32.79
CA ILE A 12 38.49 12.80 -32.15
C ILE A 12 38.70 12.90 -30.63
N LEU A 13 39.71 13.67 -30.19
CA LEU A 13 39.96 13.89 -28.77
C LEU A 13 38.80 14.61 -28.08
N ILE A 14 38.24 15.65 -28.70
CA ILE A 14 37.09 16.38 -28.16
C ILE A 14 35.86 15.47 -28.08
N ALA A 15 35.57 14.70 -29.13
CA ALA A 15 34.44 13.78 -29.16
C ALA A 15 34.54 12.72 -28.05
N ASN A 16 35.73 12.15 -27.84
CA ASN A 16 35.98 11.20 -26.76
C ASN A 16 35.84 11.84 -25.38
N LEU A 17 36.32 13.08 -25.21
CA LEU A 17 36.17 13.81 -23.94
C LEU A 17 34.69 14.03 -23.62
N CYS A 18 33.89 14.50 -24.58
CA CYS A 18 32.45 14.70 -24.41
C CYS A 18 31.73 13.39 -24.06
N LEU A 19 32.08 12.27 -24.70
CA LEU A 19 31.50 10.96 -24.42
C LEU A 19 31.82 10.50 -22.99
N ILE A 20 33.07 10.66 -22.55
CA ILE A 20 33.49 10.31 -21.19
C ILE A 20 32.77 11.19 -20.16
N THR A 21 32.69 12.50 -20.39
CA THR A 21 31.97 13.41 -19.49
C THR A 21 30.49 13.05 -19.39
N TRP A 22 29.84 12.72 -20.51
CA TRP A 22 28.45 12.27 -20.51
C TRP A 22 28.25 10.95 -19.74
N LEU A 23 29.16 9.98 -19.92
CA LEU A 23 29.12 8.71 -19.19
C LEU A 23 29.30 8.89 -17.68
N VAL A 24 30.19 9.78 -17.26
CA VAL A 24 30.43 10.10 -15.84
C VAL A 24 29.21 10.79 -15.23
N ILE A 25 28.64 11.80 -15.89
CA ILE A 25 27.41 12.47 -15.41
C ILE A 25 26.26 11.46 -15.29
N ARG A 26 26.12 10.55 -16.26
CA ARG A 26 25.08 9.51 -16.22
C ARG A 26 25.29 8.49 -15.10
N GLN A 27 26.54 8.16 -14.75
CA GLN A 27 26.86 7.30 -13.61
C GLN A 27 26.55 8.01 -12.29
N MET A 28 26.84 9.31 -12.18
CA MET A 28 26.58 10.10 -10.97
C MET A 28 25.10 10.37 -10.72
N ASN A 29 24.27 10.43 -11.77
CA ASN A 29 22.82 10.62 -11.66
C ASN A 29 22.02 9.31 -11.53
N ARG A 30 22.65 8.18 -11.20
CA ARG A 30 21.89 6.98 -10.87
C ARG A 30 21.29 7.15 -9.47
N PRO A 31 19.97 7.00 -9.30
CA PRO A 31 19.39 6.98 -7.97
C PRO A 31 20.07 5.87 -7.17
N THR A 32 20.48 6.18 -5.95
CA THR A 32 21.06 5.18 -5.06
C THR A 32 19.98 4.22 -4.60
N LEU A 33 20.39 3.06 -4.07
CA LEU A 33 19.45 2.14 -3.44
C LEU A 33 18.65 2.84 -2.34
N ASN A 34 19.27 3.77 -1.61
CA ASN A 34 18.62 4.53 -0.54
C ASN A 34 17.58 5.52 -1.09
N ASP A 35 17.86 6.16 -2.24
CA ASP A 35 16.89 7.04 -2.90
C ASP A 35 15.67 6.24 -3.38
N LEU A 36 15.90 5.04 -3.91
CA LEU A 36 14.83 4.12 -4.31
C LEU A 36 14.03 3.60 -3.12
N ILE A 37 14.68 3.28 -2.00
CA ILE A 37 14.01 2.85 -0.76
C ILE A 37 13.19 4.00 -0.17
N ALA A 38 13.74 5.22 -0.12
CA ALA A 38 13.03 6.40 0.38
C ALA A 38 11.81 6.73 -0.49
N ASP A 39 11.96 6.67 -1.81
CA ASP A 39 10.85 6.84 -2.76
C ASP A 39 9.78 5.75 -2.57
N TRP A 40 10.19 4.50 -2.34
CA TRP A 40 9.26 3.40 -2.07
C TRP A 40 8.51 3.54 -0.74
N GLU A 41 9.19 4.03 0.30
CA GLU A 41 8.62 4.32 1.62
C GLU A 41 7.63 5.49 1.58
N ASP A 42 7.90 6.55 0.81
CA ASP A 42 6.98 7.68 0.64
C ASP A 42 5.76 7.32 -0.23
N THR A 43 5.93 6.47 -1.25
CA THR A 43 4.84 6.15 -2.19
C THR A 43 3.76 5.23 -1.60
N HIS A 44 4.09 4.42 -0.58
CA HIS A 44 3.14 3.51 0.07
C HIS A 44 2.54 4.07 1.37
N TYR A 45 2.85 5.34 1.68
CA TYR A 45 2.41 5.98 2.89
C TYR A 45 1.04 6.64 2.73
N ILE A 46 0.01 6.05 3.31
CA ILE A 46 -1.32 6.67 3.37
C ILE A 46 -1.29 7.73 4.49
N SER A 47 -1.45 9.00 4.12
CA SER A 47 -1.48 10.11 5.08
C SER A 47 -2.66 9.96 6.05
N ASN A 48 -2.55 10.49 7.28
CA ASN A 48 -3.66 10.44 8.24
C ASN A 48 -4.94 11.08 7.69
N ASP A 49 -4.82 12.15 6.90
CA ASP A 49 -5.97 12.82 6.31
C ASP A 49 -6.68 11.92 5.31
N SER A 50 -5.94 11.17 4.50
CA SER A 50 -6.53 10.19 3.58
C SER A 50 -7.15 8.98 4.30
N ILE A 51 -6.63 8.60 5.48
CA ILE A 51 -7.26 7.58 6.34
C ILE A 51 -8.60 8.10 6.86
N ARG A 52 -8.64 9.33 7.42
CA ARG A 52 -9.88 9.95 7.90
C ARG A 52 -10.90 10.10 6.79
N GLN A 53 -10.48 10.58 5.62
CA GLN A 53 -11.36 10.71 4.46
C GLN A 53 -12.02 9.38 4.09
N ARG A 54 -11.26 8.27 4.12
CA ARG A 54 -11.79 6.93 3.86
C ARG A 54 -12.73 6.42 4.95
N ILE A 55 -12.41 6.68 6.22
CA ILE A 55 -13.30 6.37 7.34
C ILE A 55 -14.63 7.11 7.18
N ASN A 56 -14.57 8.38 6.78
CA ASN A 56 -15.74 9.24 6.65
C ASN A 56 -16.59 8.85 5.43
N SER A 57 -15.97 8.50 4.32
CA SER A 57 -16.67 8.07 3.11
C SER A 57 -17.31 6.68 3.24
N ALA A 58 -16.84 5.85 4.16
CA ALA A 58 -17.38 4.51 4.38
C ALA A 58 -18.57 4.55 5.35
N PRO A 59 -19.82 4.35 4.90
CA PRO A 59 -20.97 4.15 5.79
C PRO A 59 -20.86 2.91 6.65
N VAL A 60 -20.14 1.88 6.19
CA VAL A 60 -19.91 0.66 6.94
C VAL A 60 -18.43 0.28 6.92
N ILE A 61 -17.90 -0.01 8.11
CA ILE A 61 -16.53 -0.51 8.30
C ILE A 61 -16.60 -1.74 9.19
N ILE A 62 -15.95 -2.82 8.76
CA ILE A 62 -15.88 -4.07 9.52
C ILE A 62 -14.43 -4.48 9.76
N LEU A 63 -14.23 -5.27 10.80
CA LEU A 63 -12.98 -5.98 11.08
C LEU A 63 -13.18 -7.47 10.85
N THR A 64 -12.21 -8.10 10.21
CA THR A 64 -12.18 -9.54 10.00
C THR A 64 -10.90 -10.13 10.58
N ARG A 65 -10.98 -11.38 11.02
CA ARG A 65 -9.82 -12.21 11.38
C ARG A 65 -9.71 -13.37 10.41
N ASN A 66 -8.47 -13.75 10.11
CA ASN A 66 -8.19 -14.87 9.23
C ASN A 66 -7.83 -16.08 10.07
N GLU A 67 -8.39 -17.22 9.67
CA GLU A 67 -8.04 -18.53 10.22
C GLU A 67 -7.50 -19.40 9.10
N ILE A 68 -6.46 -20.17 9.42
CA ILE A 68 -5.84 -21.11 8.49
C ILE A 68 -6.38 -22.50 8.80
N HIS A 69 -7.09 -23.08 7.85
CA HIS A 69 -7.63 -24.43 7.90
C HIS A 69 -6.94 -25.28 6.82
N GLY A 70 -5.83 -25.91 7.18
CA GLY A 70 -5.01 -26.68 6.24
C GLY A 70 -4.37 -25.78 5.18
N ASN A 71 -4.76 -25.95 3.91
CA ASN A 71 -4.28 -25.14 2.79
C ASN A 71 -5.19 -23.95 2.45
N LYS A 72 -6.20 -23.67 3.26
CA LYS A 72 -7.19 -22.63 3.00
C LYS A 72 -7.18 -21.59 4.09
N VAL A 73 -7.29 -20.32 3.70
CA VAL A 73 -7.58 -19.22 4.62
C VAL A 73 -9.06 -18.89 4.53
N THR A 74 -9.68 -18.70 5.67
CA THR A 74 -11.05 -18.17 5.80
C THR A 74 -11.00 -16.89 6.63
N GLY A 75 -11.63 -15.83 6.13
CA GLY A 75 -11.84 -14.62 6.92
C GLY A 75 -13.20 -14.68 7.60
N THR A 76 -13.28 -14.31 8.87
CA THR A 76 -14.54 -14.20 9.63
C THR A 76 -14.68 -12.79 10.15
N ILE A 77 -15.89 -12.22 10.04
CA ILE A 77 -16.19 -10.88 10.57
C ILE A 77 -16.21 -10.95 12.09
N THR A 78 -15.33 -10.20 12.75
CA THR A 78 -15.21 -10.19 14.21
C THR A 78 -15.82 -8.94 14.84
N GLU A 79 -15.90 -7.84 14.10
CA GLU A 79 -16.36 -6.55 14.63
C GLU A 79 -17.01 -5.73 13.51
N ILE A 80 -18.08 -4.99 13.83
CA ILE A 80 -18.60 -3.91 12.99
C ILE A 80 -18.16 -2.61 13.67
N LEU A 81 -17.20 -1.92 13.06
CA LEU A 81 -16.56 -0.73 13.61
C LEU A 81 -17.38 0.54 13.37
N LYS A 82 -18.11 0.58 12.25
CA LYS A 82 -19.00 1.68 11.86
C LYS A 82 -20.17 1.13 11.08
N HIS A 83 -21.37 1.64 11.37
CA HIS A 83 -22.58 1.38 10.59
C HIS A 83 -23.48 2.61 10.59
N ASP A 84 -23.68 3.20 9.42
CA ASP A 84 -24.69 4.21 9.17
C ASP A 84 -26.07 3.56 9.04
N GLU A 85 -27.01 3.93 9.92
CA GLU A 85 -28.36 3.36 9.98
C GLU A 85 -29.18 3.61 8.69
N SER A 86 -28.81 4.61 7.88
CA SER A 86 -29.44 4.86 6.59
C SER A 86 -29.05 3.86 5.50
N VAL A 87 -28.06 3.00 5.76
CA VAL A 87 -27.54 2.01 4.82
C VAL A 87 -27.94 0.60 5.25
N LEU A 88 -28.55 -0.12 4.30
CA LEU A 88 -28.88 -1.53 4.49
C LEU A 88 -27.59 -2.35 4.58
N LEU A 89 -27.40 -3.03 5.71
CA LEU A 89 -26.28 -3.93 5.95
C LEU A 89 -26.75 -5.37 6.14
N ASN A 90 -26.35 -6.25 5.23
CA ASN A 90 -26.75 -7.67 5.22
C ASN A 90 -25.66 -8.62 5.74
N ILE A 91 -24.73 -8.12 6.55
CA ILE A 91 -23.66 -8.91 7.17
C ILE A 91 -23.73 -8.77 8.69
N LYS A 92 -23.29 -9.80 9.41
CA LYS A 92 -23.20 -9.81 10.86
C LYS A 92 -21.85 -10.34 11.34
N VAL A 93 -21.53 -10.05 12.60
CA VAL A 93 -20.40 -10.68 13.28
C VAL A 93 -20.58 -12.20 13.28
N GLY A 94 -19.51 -12.91 12.95
CA GLY A 94 -19.49 -14.36 12.76
C GLY A 94 -19.72 -14.81 11.31
N ASP A 95 -20.12 -13.93 10.40
CA ASP A 95 -20.23 -14.29 8.98
C ASP A 95 -18.86 -14.45 8.31
N ASP A 96 -18.83 -15.29 7.28
CA ASP A 96 -17.65 -15.47 6.43
C ASP A 96 -17.40 -14.24 5.54
N PHE A 97 -16.18 -13.71 5.62
CA PHE A 97 -15.70 -12.67 4.73
C PHE A 97 -15.10 -13.27 3.45
N LYS A 98 -15.98 -13.50 2.48
CA LYS A 98 -15.68 -14.21 1.23
C LYS A 98 -14.58 -13.59 0.37
N HIS A 99 -14.26 -12.30 0.55
CA HIS A 99 -13.24 -11.60 -0.25
C HIS A 99 -11.79 -12.03 0.09
N ILE A 100 -11.57 -12.66 1.25
CA ILE A 100 -10.24 -13.12 1.69
C ILE A 100 -10.07 -14.63 1.49
N THR A 101 -11.15 -15.38 1.31
CA THR A 101 -11.10 -16.84 1.18
C THR A 101 -10.27 -17.27 -0.03
N LYS A 102 -9.04 -17.73 0.21
CA LYS A 102 -8.06 -18.10 -0.81
C LYS A 102 -7.24 -19.29 -0.36
N GLU A 103 -6.69 -20.02 -1.32
CA GLU A 103 -5.69 -21.05 -1.05
C GLU A 103 -4.37 -20.40 -0.60
N VAL A 104 -3.77 -20.99 0.43
CA VAL A 104 -2.47 -20.58 0.95
C VAL A 104 -1.39 -21.04 -0.02
N ARG A 105 -0.64 -20.07 -0.54
CA ARG A 105 0.54 -20.36 -1.36
C ARG A 105 1.73 -20.70 -0.44
N PRO A 106 2.59 -21.65 -0.82
CA PRO A 106 3.84 -21.88 -0.11
C PRO A 106 4.65 -20.58 0.00
N ASN A 107 5.26 -20.33 1.16
CA ASN A 107 6.12 -19.17 1.44
C ASN A 107 5.44 -17.78 1.41
N HIS A 108 4.11 -17.71 1.47
CA HIS A 108 3.40 -16.44 1.64
C HIS A 108 2.95 -16.25 3.09
N SER A 109 3.24 -15.07 3.64
CA SER A 109 2.67 -14.64 4.92
C SER A 109 1.17 -14.36 4.77
N VAL A 110 0.36 -14.99 5.61
CA VAL A 110 -1.08 -14.77 5.71
C VAL A 110 -1.30 -13.64 6.72
N PRO A 111 -2.06 -12.58 6.37
CA PRO A 111 -2.40 -11.55 7.34
C PRO A 111 -3.31 -12.10 8.44
N ASP A 112 -3.21 -11.55 9.64
CA ASP A 112 -4.06 -11.93 10.77
C ASP A 112 -5.53 -11.59 10.53
N GLY A 113 -5.79 -10.64 9.63
CA GLY A 113 -7.13 -10.20 9.29
C GLY A 113 -7.12 -8.99 8.37
N SER A 114 -8.27 -8.33 8.25
CA SER A 114 -8.39 -7.10 7.48
C SER A 114 -9.46 -6.15 8.03
N ILE A 115 -9.27 -4.85 7.77
CA ILE A 115 -10.32 -3.85 7.91
C ILE A 115 -10.95 -3.66 6.54
N ALA A 116 -12.25 -3.89 6.41
CA ALA A 116 -12.95 -3.73 5.15
C ALA A 116 -13.88 -2.51 5.18
N PHE A 117 -13.84 -1.75 4.10
CA PHE A 117 -14.59 -0.51 3.89
C PHE A 117 -15.65 -0.77 2.82
N TYR A 118 -16.89 -0.42 3.17
CA TYR A 118 -18.03 -0.53 2.29
C TYR A 118 -18.57 0.86 1.97
N THR A 119 -19.00 1.06 0.72
CA THR A 119 -19.58 2.32 0.24
C THR A 119 -20.90 2.15 -0.49
N GLY A 120 -21.64 3.26 -0.60
CA GLY A 120 -22.96 3.30 -1.23
C GLY A 120 -24.11 2.76 -0.36
N SER A 121 -25.30 2.72 -0.95
CA SER A 121 -26.50 2.09 -0.40
C SER A 121 -27.22 1.32 -1.52
N PRO A 122 -27.30 -0.02 -1.46
CA PRO A 122 -26.77 -0.89 -0.41
C PRO A 122 -25.24 -0.89 -0.33
N ALA A 123 -24.71 -1.03 0.88
CA ALA A 123 -23.27 -1.06 1.14
C ALA A 123 -22.59 -2.18 0.34
N SER A 124 -21.67 -1.81 -0.53
CA SER A 124 -20.87 -2.73 -1.34
C SER A 124 -19.41 -2.69 -0.92
N PHE A 125 -18.75 -3.84 -0.91
CA PHE A 125 -17.33 -3.92 -0.59
C PHE A 125 -16.51 -3.12 -1.60
N GLU A 126 -15.75 -2.13 -1.12
CA GLU A 126 -14.87 -1.33 -1.98
C GLU A 126 -13.42 -1.79 -1.84
N GLN A 127 -12.95 -1.90 -0.60
CA GLN A 127 -11.55 -2.18 -0.34
C GLN A 127 -11.33 -2.71 1.07
N SER A 128 -10.16 -3.30 1.28
CA SER A 128 -9.72 -3.75 2.60
C SER A 128 -8.23 -3.51 2.82
N TRP A 129 -7.86 -3.32 4.07
CA TRP A 129 -6.47 -3.24 4.50
C TRP A 129 -6.14 -4.42 5.39
N ALA A 130 -5.17 -5.22 4.95
CA ALA A 130 -4.61 -6.30 5.75
C ALA A 130 -3.83 -5.74 6.95
N PHE A 131 -3.82 -6.49 8.05
CA PHE A 131 -2.99 -6.18 9.22
C PHE A 131 -2.25 -7.43 9.71
N TYR A 132 -1.14 -7.19 10.39
CA TYR A 132 -0.24 -8.19 11.00
C TYR A 132 0.17 -7.69 12.38
N ASP A 133 0.07 -8.51 13.42
CA ASP A 133 0.37 -8.16 14.80
C ASP A 133 -0.28 -6.82 15.22
N GLU A 134 -1.57 -6.67 14.93
CA GLU A 134 -2.36 -5.46 15.16
C GLU A 134 -1.89 -4.19 14.42
N ARG A 135 -1.00 -4.32 13.42
CA ARG A 135 -0.44 -3.21 12.65
C ARG A 135 -0.84 -3.24 11.19
N LEU A 136 -1.12 -2.07 10.64
CA LEU A 136 -1.39 -1.88 9.22
C LEU A 136 -0.10 -1.47 8.51
N PRO A 137 0.30 -2.15 7.41
CA PRO A 137 1.54 -1.86 6.68
C PRO A 137 1.48 -0.57 5.85
N ILE A 138 0.31 0.05 5.75
CA ILE A 138 0.02 1.24 4.91
C ILE A 138 0.33 2.59 5.58
N GLY A 139 0.88 2.58 6.81
CA GLY A 139 1.22 3.81 7.53
C GLY A 139 2.15 3.57 8.73
N LYS A 140 2.96 4.57 9.10
CA LYS A 140 3.95 4.52 10.18
C LYS A 140 3.17 4.41 11.47
N ASN A 141 3.39 3.30 12.18
CA ASN A 141 2.80 3.07 13.48
C ASN A 141 1.27 3.17 13.47
N LEU A 142 0.62 2.74 12.38
CA LEU A 142 -0.82 2.64 12.31
C LEU A 142 -1.24 1.30 12.91
N THR A 143 -1.80 1.35 14.11
CA THR A 143 -2.33 0.16 14.81
C THR A 143 -3.84 0.07 14.66
N LEU A 144 -4.38 -1.15 14.83
CA LEU A 144 -5.83 -1.36 14.88
C LEU A 144 -6.50 -0.49 15.93
N ASP A 145 -5.91 -0.35 17.12
CA ASP A 145 -6.45 0.51 18.17
C ASP A 145 -6.50 1.99 17.77
N ARG A 146 -5.51 2.45 17.01
CA ARG A 146 -5.52 3.82 16.49
C ARG A 146 -6.65 4.02 15.48
N ILE A 147 -6.87 3.03 14.59
CA ILE A 147 -8.00 3.07 13.65
C ILE A 147 -9.34 3.05 14.39
N ARG A 148 -9.50 2.16 15.38
CA ARG A 148 -10.71 2.11 16.22
C ARG A 148 -11.00 3.46 16.85
N LYS A 149 -9.99 4.11 17.44
CA LYS A 149 -10.13 5.45 18.03
C LYS A 149 -10.54 6.50 16.98
N LEU A 150 -9.90 6.50 15.81
CA LEU A 150 -10.28 7.43 14.74
C LEU A 150 -11.73 7.25 14.30
N ILE A 151 -12.20 6.01 14.17
CA ILE A 151 -13.61 5.72 13.83
C ILE A 151 -14.57 6.18 14.93
N GLN A 152 -14.21 5.95 16.20
CA GLN A 152 -15.01 6.40 17.35
C GLN A 152 -15.10 7.92 17.45
N ASP A 153 -14.01 8.63 17.15
CA ASP A 153 -13.97 10.10 17.16
C ASP A 153 -14.86 10.72 16.07
N GLU A 154 -14.99 10.07 14.91
CA GLU A 154 -15.84 10.55 13.79
C GLU A 154 -17.33 10.18 13.95
N ASN A 155 -17.65 9.20 14.81
CA ASN A 155 -19.04 8.80 15.10
C ASN A 155 -19.67 9.60 16.27
N ARG A 156 -18.95 10.55 16.87
CA ARG A 156 -19.43 11.46 17.92
C ARG A 156 -19.94 12.77 17.33
#